data_AF-A0A497LBT6-F1
#
_entry.id   AF-A0A497LBT6-F1
#
_cell.length_a   1.000
_cell.length_b   1.000
_cell.length_c   1.000
_cell.angle_alpha   90.00
_cell.angle_beta   90.00
_cell.angle_gamma   90.00
#
_symmetry.space_group_name_H-M   'P 1'
#
loop_
_entity.id
_entity.type
_entity.pdbx_description
1 polymer ?
#
loop_
_entity_poly.entity_id
_entity_poly.type
_entity_poly.pdbx_seq_one_letter_code
_entity_poly.pdbx_strand_id
1 'polypeptide(L)'
;MAEVLTDLDSLAVAVLEVDENVKDYLDVAVILEVIGVTRETAKRYGYKDIFNLAEAVFKAIRHYQLRGETAGTRKKTRIDSIIEALRLFAGGMTLGFPWVIILLVYIIFKVSWLPISETPLVSTSVNLALVASIISTSWISPLFMRKLFYFMYQKMYSAVRKILVAYFISGFFITLLIAILLVMFTNTLGIYPDWWITYFTIFFIALSLLWLTTAPLYALRLHIPLILTYLCSLLIIGISYTVMRSIPQKFMAHIYGTIGGSAIVIIYLTVYLYLRSRFKPESYGDVKIRLPFTLYLGMPYSIVNLLYFIFIFTDRFLVWYRGSPYLFLVDFLYE
;
A
#
# COMPACT_ATOMS: atom_id res chain seq x y z
N MET A 1 -40.96 -0.51 -13.73
CA MET A 1 -40.85 0.71 -12.91
C MET A 1 -41.11 1.96 -13.74
N ALA A 2 -40.49 2.09 -14.92
CA ALA A 2 -40.76 3.18 -15.88
C ALA A 2 -42.22 3.28 -16.40
N GLU A 3 -43.02 2.20 -16.35
CA GLU A 3 -44.44 2.23 -16.77
C GLU A 3 -45.37 3.02 -15.84
N VAL A 4 -44.92 3.39 -14.63
CA VAL A 4 -45.76 4.06 -13.61
C VAL A 4 -45.51 5.57 -13.54
N LEU A 5 -44.41 6.04 -14.11
CA LEU A 5 -44.09 7.47 -14.15
C LEU A 5 -44.82 8.06 -15.37
N THR A 6 -45.66 9.06 -15.17
CA THR A 6 -46.40 9.75 -16.25
C THR A 6 -45.83 11.12 -16.58
N ASP A 7 -45.03 11.68 -15.66
CA ASP A 7 -44.58 13.08 -15.74
C ASP A 7 -43.05 13.15 -15.86
N LEU A 8 -42.59 14.21 -16.52
CA LEU A 8 -41.17 14.45 -16.84
C LEU A 8 -40.35 14.74 -15.57
N ASP A 9 -40.99 15.35 -14.57
CA ASP A 9 -40.40 15.63 -13.27
C ASP A 9 -40.19 14.34 -12.45
N SER A 10 -41.10 13.38 -12.55
CA SER A 10 -40.94 12.08 -11.88
C SER A 10 -39.78 11.27 -12.49
N LEU A 11 -39.55 11.40 -13.80
CA LEU A 11 -38.37 10.84 -14.48
C LEU A 11 -37.09 11.54 -14.03
N ALA A 12 -37.10 12.87 -13.88
CA ALA A 12 -35.97 13.62 -13.37
C ALA A 12 -35.58 13.20 -11.95
N VAL A 13 -36.56 12.99 -11.07
CA VAL A 13 -36.34 12.46 -9.71
C VAL A 13 -35.78 11.05 -9.75
N ALA A 14 -36.36 10.14 -10.54
CA ALA A 14 -35.88 8.77 -10.66
C ALA A 14 -34.44 8.68 -11.19
N VAL A 15 -34.04 9.58 -12.10
CA VAL A 15 -32.66 9.68 -12.57
C VAL A 15 -31.72 10.17 -11.47
N LEU A 16 -32.14 11.17 -10.70
CA LEU A 16 -31.37 11.70 -9.56
C LEU A 16 -31.25 10.72 -8.40
N GLU A 17 -32.21 9.83 -8.20
CA GLU A 17 -32.12 8.73 -7.22
C GLU A 17 -31.06 7.68 -7.59
N VAL A 18 -30.79 7.51 -8.89
CA VAL A 18 -29.77 6.57 -9.38
C VAL A 18 -28.38 7.23 -9.36
N ASP A 19 -28.27 8.47 -9.84
CA ASP A 19 -27.05 9.27 -9.75
C ASP A 19 -27.38 10.74 -9.55
N GLU A 20 -27.01 11.29 -8.38
CA GLU A 20 -27.25 12.69 -8.03
C GLU A 20 -26.35 13.67 -8.83
N ASN A 21 -25.28 13.19 -9.49
CA ASN A 21 -24.25 14.00 -10.16
C ASN A 21 -24.18 13.76 -11.68
N VAL A 22 -25.33 13.74 -12.34
CA VAL A 22 -25.41 13.66 -13.80
C VAL A 22 -24.76 14.88 -14.46
N LYS A 23 -23.81 14.66 -15.38
CA LYS A 23 -23.02 15.74 -16.00
C LYS A 23 -23.56 16.20 -17.34
N ASP A 24 -24.13 15.29 -18.12
CA ASP A 24 -24.70 15.59 -19.43
C ASP A 24 -25.97 14.76 -19.72
N TYR A 25 -26.57 14.99 -20.89
CA TYR A 25 -27.77 14.27 -21.32
C TYR A 25 -27.50 12.83 -21.76
N LEU A 26 -26.25 12.44 -22.02
CA LEU A 26 -25.87 11.07 -22.38
C LEU A 26 -25.85 10.19 -21.12
N ASP A 27 -25.32 10.71 -20.02
CA ASP A 27 -25.40 10.09 -18.69
C ASP A 27 -26.88 9.86 -18.31
N VAL A 28 -27.76 10.85 -18.53
CA VAL A 28 -29.22 10.70 -18.34
C VAL A 28 -29.77 9.61 -19.25
N ALA A 29 -29.39 9.54 -20.53
CA ALA A 29 -29.90 8.54 -21.46
C ALA A 29 -29.55 7.11 -21.01
N VAL A 30 -28.32 6.89 -20.52
CA VAL A 30 -27.89 5.59 -19.99
C VAL A 30 -28.70 5.21 -18.75
N ILE A 31 -28.91 6.15 -17.83
CA ILE A 31 -29.71 5.90 -16.61
C ILE A 31 -31.15 5.58 -16.99
N LEU A 32 -31.75 6.35 -17.92
CA LEU A 32 -33.10 6.12 -18.43
C LEU A 32 -33.24 4.72 -19.05
N GLU A 33 -32.26 4.28 -19.83
CA GLU A 33 -32.23 2.95 -20.43
C GLU A 33 -32.15 1.85 -19.35
N VAL A 34 -31.31 2.05 -18.33
CA VAL A 34 -31.14 1.11 -17.20
C VAL A 34 -32.40 0.97 -16.35
N ILE A 35 -33.16 2.05 -16.14
CA ILE A 35 -34.45 1.99 -15.42
C ILE A 35 -35.61 1.46 -16.29
N GLY A 36 -35.31 1.08 -17.54
CA GLY A 36 -36.25 0.42 -18.45
C GLY A 36 -37.05 1.38 -19.32
N VAL A 37 -36.59 2.62 -19.53
CA VAL A 37 -37.19 3.54 -20.51
C VAL A 37 -36.74 3.13 -21.91
N THR A 38 -37.69 2.66 -22.71
CA THR A 38 -37.45 2.25 -24.09
C THR A 38 -37.85 3.36 -25.07
N ARG A 39 -37.54 3.17 -26.36
CA ARG A 39 -38.00 4.07 -27.44
C ARG A 39 -39.52 4.24 -27.49
N GLU A 40 -40.26 3.21 -27.13
CA GLU A 40 -41.73 3.25 -27.10
C GLU A 40 -42.21 4.13 -25.95
N THR A 41 -41.58 4.03 -24.78
CA THR A 41 -41.83 4.93 -23.65
C THR A 41 -41.49 6.38 -24.01
N ALA A 42 -40.35 6.64 -24.65
CA ALA A 42 -39.98 7.99 -25.10
C ALA A 42 -41.01 8.61 -26.06
N LYS A 43 -41.57 7.81 -26.97
CA LYS A 43 -42.65 8.24 -27.88
C LYS A 43 -43.95 8.56 -27.15
N ARG A 44 -44.29 7.81 -26.08
CA ARG A 44 -45.48 8.12 -25.23
C ARG A 44 -45.34 9.45 -24.52
N TYR A 45 -44.10 9.84 -24.17
CA TYR A 45 -43.79 11.17 -23.63
C TYR A 45 -43.70 12.28 -24.70
N GLY A 46 -43.94 11.96 -25.98
CA GLY A 46 -43.91 12.94 -27.07
C GLY A 46 -42.52 13.18 -27.69
N TYR A 47 -41.52 12.35 -27.36
CA TYR A 47 -40.15 12.50 -27.86
C TYR A 47 -39.81 11.44 -28.92
N LYS A 48 -38.95 11.81 -29.89
CA LYS A 48 -38.62 10.97 -31.04
C LYS A 48 -37.72 9.77 -30.68
N ASP A 49 -36.82 9.96 -29.73
CA ASP A 49 -35.87 8.95 -29.27
C ASP A 49 -35.51 9.20 -27.79
N ILE A 50 -34.88 8.21 -27.15
CA ILE A 50 -34.45 8.26 -25.74
C ILE A 50 -33.52 9.47 -25.50
N PHE A 51 -32.65 9.79 -26.45
CA PHE A 51 -31.75 10.96 -26.35
C PHE A 51 -32.50 12.29 -26.27
N ASN A 52 -33.58 12.45 -27.04
CA ASN A 52 -34.40 13.66 -26.99
C ASN A 52 -35.18 13.78 -25.68
N LEU A 53 -35.64 12.65 -25.14
CA LEU A 53 -36.23 12.60 -23.80
C LEU A 53 -35.18 12.94 -22.73
N ALA A 54 -33.97 12.38 -22.85
CA ALA A 54 -32.87 12.64 -21.93
C ALA A 54 -32.44 14.11 -21.92
N GLU A 55 -32.46 14.80 -23.06
CA GLU A 55 -32.19 16.24 -23.13
C GLU A 55 -33.26 17.06 -22.40
N ALA A 56 -34.53 16.68 -22.50
CA ALA A 56 -35.62 17.33 -21.79
C ALA A 56 -35.56 17.06 -20.28
N VAL A 57 -35.30 15.82 -19.88
CA VAL A 57 -35.12 15.43 -18.48
C VAL A 57 -33.89 16.12 -17.88
N PHE A 58 -32.78 16.22 -18.63
CA PHE A 58 -31.59 16.96 -18.19
C PHE A 58 -31.88 18.46 -17.99
N LYS A 59 -32.70 19.08 -18.84
CA LYS A 59 -33.16 20.47 -18.64
C LYS A 59 -34.00 20.63 -17.37
N ALA A 60 -34.88 19.67 -17.08
CA ALA A 60 -35.67 19.64 -15.85
C ALA A 60 -34.77 19.45 -14.61
N ILE A 61 -33.85 18.49 -14.62
CA ILE A 61 -32.85 18.27 -13.57
C ILE A 61 -32.04 19.54 -13.31
N ARG A 62 -31.58 20.22 -14.37
CA ARG A 62 -30.82 21.47 -14.24
C ARG A 62 -31.67 22.59 -13.60
N HIS A 63 -32.97 22.62 -13.90
CA HIS A 63 -33.90 23.55 -13.27
C HIS A 63 -34.04 23.28 -11.75
N TYR A 64 -34.14 22.01 -11.36
CA TYR A 64 -34.18 21.59 -9.95
C TYR A 64 -32.86 21.86 -9.21
N GLN A 65 -31.71 21.60 -9.84
CA GLN A 65 -30.38 21.90 -9.29
C GLN A 65 -30.14 23.42 -9.12
N LEU A 66 -30.71 24.25 -10.00
CA LEU A 66 -30.61 25.72 -9.91
C LEU A 66 -31.48 26.31 -8.80
N ARG A 67 -32.66 25.72 -8.53
CA ARG A 67 -33.58 26.17 -7.46
C ARG A 67 -33.22 25.64 -6.07
N GLY A 68 -32.31 24.67 -5.96
CA GLY A 68 -31.86 24.13 -4.68
C GLY A 68 -32.89 23.25 -3.98
N GLU A 69 -33.89 22.74 -4.72
CA GLU A 69 -34.96 21.88 -4.21
C GLU A 69 -34.56 20.39 -4.13
N THR A 70 -33.43 20.00 -4.72
CA THR A 70 -32.85 18.67 -4.51
C THR A 70 -32.10 18.64 -3.18
N ALA A 71 -32.76 18.10 -2.16
CA ALA A 71 -32.14 17.72 -0.90
C ALA A 71 -30.92 16.82 -1.18
N GLY A 72 -29.72 17.24 -0.78
CA GLY A 72 -28.59 16.31 -0.65
C GLY A 72 -27.20 16.89 -0.84
N THR A 73 -26.96 17.76 -1.82
CA THR A 73 -25.60 18.22 -2.10
C THR A 73 -25.39 19.66 -1.65
N ARG A 74 -24.92 19.80 -0.41
CA ARG A 74 -24.19 21.01 0.02
C ARG A 74 -23.15 21.27 -1.07
N LYS A 75 -23.25 22.38 -1.82
CA LYS A 75 -22.21 22.82 -2.77
C LYS A 75 -20.87 22.67 -2.05
N LYS A 76 -20.05 21.68 -2.44
CA LYS A 76 -18.72 21.50 -1.88
C LYS A 76 -18.01 22.83 -2.08
N THR A 77 -17.68 23.51 -0.98
CA THR A 77 -16.99 24.78 -1.07
C THR A 77 -15.64 24.53 -1.76
N ARG A 78 -15.04 25.56 -2.38
CA ARG A 78 -13.68 25.42 -2.93
C ARG A 78 -12.70 24.85 -1.90
N ILE A 79 -12.94 25.14 -0.62
CA ILE A 79 -12.18 24.61 0.51
C ILE A 79 -12.41 23.10 0.66
N ASP A 80 -13.65 22.61 0.61
CA ASP A 80 -13.95 21.17 0.65
C ASP A 80 -13.31 20.42 -0.52
N SER A 81 -13.31 21.01 -1.72
CA SER A 81 -12.66 20.44 -2.90
C SER A 81 -11.13 20.43 -2.78
N ILE A 82 -10.53 21.48 -2.19
CA ILE A 82 -9.10 21.52 -1.89
C ILE A 82 -8.73 20.52 -0.80
N ILE A 83 -9.55 20.39 0.25
CA ILE A 83 -9.35 19.40 1.31
C ILE A 83 -9.47 17.98 0.74
N GLU A 84 -10.44 17.74 -0.14
CA GLU A 84 -10.61 16.45 -0.80
C GLU A 84 -9.48 16.15 -1.78
N ALA A 85 -9.02 17.15 -2.53
CA ALA A 85 -7.84 17.05 -3.38
C ALA A 85 -6.57 16.79 -2.56
N LEU A 86 -6.38 17.47 -1.43
CA LEU A 86 -5.31 17.22 -0.47
C LEU A 86 -5.42 15.83 0.16
N ARG A 87 -6.63 15.35 0.43
CA ARG A 87 -6.88 14.01 0.98
C ARG A 87 -6.57 12.92 -0.06
N LEU A 88 -6.95 13.14 -1.31
CA LEU A 88 -6.65 12.25 -2.43
C LEU A 88 -5.16 12.29 -2.79
N PHE A 89 -4.54 13.47 -2.75
CA PHE A 89 -3.12 13.67 -2.96
C PHE A 89 -2.29 13.08 -1.84
N ALA A 90 -2.65 13.30 -0.57
CA ALA A 90 -2.05 12.63 0.58
C ALA A 90 -2.25 11.12 0.48
N GLY A 91 -3.43 10.67 0.08
CA GLY A 91 -3.74 9.27 -0.24
C GLY A 91 -2.82 8.68 -1.30
N GLY A 92 -2.54 9.41 -2.39
CA GLY A 92 -1.61 9.01 -3.44
C GLY A 92 -0.13 9.08 -3.02
N MET A 93 0.26 10.12 -2.29
CA MET A 93 1.59 10.29 -1.71
C MET A 93 1.90 9.26 -0.63
N THR A 94 0.90 8.62 -0.01
CA THR A 94 1.16 7.61 1.01
C THR A 94 2.06 6.47 0.51
N LEU A 95 2.09 6.22 -0.81
CA LEU A 95 3.03 5.29 -1.46
C LEU A 95 4.51 5.64 -1.21
N GLY A 96 4.85 6.92 -1.04
CA GLY A 96 6.21 7.41 -0.76
C GLY A 96 6.46 7.88 0.68
N PHE A 97 5.42 7.97 1.52
CA PHE A 97 5.50 8.55 2.87
C PHE A 97 6.38 7.83 3.91
N PRO A 98 6.62 6.49 3.87
CA PRO A 98 7.48 5.86 4.88
C PRO A 98 8.86 6.52 4.95
N TRP A 99 9.42 6.89 3.80
CA TRP A 99 10.70 7.56 3.70
C TRP A 99 10.68 9.00 4.23
N VAL A 100 9.61 9.75 3.95
CA VAL A 100 9.44 11.13 4.47
C VAL A 100 9.26 11.13 5.99
N ILE A 101 8.51 10.16 6.53
CA ILE A 101 8.35 10.00 7.98
C ILE A 101 9.69 9.65 8.62
N ILE A 102 10.47 8.73 8.04
CA ILE A 102 11.81 8.40 8.53
C ILE A 102 12.71 9.65 8.54
N LEU A 103 12.68 10.46 7.49
CA LEU A 103 13.43 11.73 7.42
C LEU A 103 12.97 12.72 8.50
N LEU A 104 11.66 12.90 8.69
CA LEU A 104 11.13 13.79 9.73
C LEU A 104 11.54 13.33 11.14
N VAL A 105 11.46 12.03 11.41
CA VAL A 105 11.85 11.49 12.72
C VAL A 105 13.36 11.62 12.93
N TYR A 106 14.18 11.44 11.88
CA TYR A 106 15.62 11.72 11.94
C TYR A 106 15.90 13.18 12.32
N ILE A 107 15.22 14.14 11.68
CA ILE A 107 15.39 15.57 11.97
C ILE A 107 15.02 15.90 13.43
N ILE A 108 13.93 15.32 13.94
CA ILE A 108 13.41 15.62 15.28
C ILE A 108 14.24 14.96 16.37
N PHE A 109 14.52 13.66 16.24
CA PHE A 109 15.14 12.87 17.31
C PHE A 109 16.65 12.75 17.16
N LYS A 110 17.22 13.15 16.01
CA LYS A 110 18.63 12.94 15.63
C LYS A 110 19.08 11.48 15.72
N VAL A 111 18.14 10.55 15.78
CA VAL A 111 18.38 9.10 15.74
C VAL A 111 18.11 8.65 14.32
N SER A 112 19.16 8.19 13.65
CA SER A 112 19.02 7.56 12.33
C SER A 112 18.41 6.18 12.49
N TRP A 113 17.60 5.78 11.52
CA TRP A 113 17.06 4.44 11.46
C TRP A 113 18.12 3.41 11.06
N LEU A 114 19.05 3.80 10.18
CA LEU A 114 20.24 3.03 9.82
C LEU A 114 21.48 3.54 10.57
N PRO A 115 22.43 2.67 10.94
CA PRO A 115 23.65 3.09 11.60
C PRO A 115 24.50 3.99 10.68
N ILE A 116 24.84 5.19 11.17
CA ILE A 116 25.81 6.06 10.50
C ILE A 116 27.19 5.45 10.76
N SER A 117 27.85 5.01 9.69
CA SER A 117 29.13 4.31 9.76
C SER A 117 30.25 5.24 9.33
N GLU A 118 31.32 5.34 10.14
CA GLU A 118 32.49 6.15 9.79
C GLU A 118 33.37 5.49 8.71
N THR A 119 33.21 4.17 8.50
CA THR A 119 33.99 3.43 7.51
C THR A 119 33.13 3.02 6.30
N PRO A 120 33.63 3.21 5.06
CA PRO A 120 32.89 2.86 3.85
C PRO A 120 32.49 1.38 3.81
N LEU A 121 33.36 0.49 4.28
CA LEU A 121 33.15 -0.96 4.25
C LEU A 121 31.96 -1.39 5.13
N VAL A 122 31.83 -0.81 6.32
CA VAL A 122 30.69 -1.11 7.21
C VAL A 122 29.40 -0.54 6.62
N SER A 123 29.44 0.70 6.11
CA SER A 123 28.29 1.32 5.42
C SER A 123 27.82 0.47 4.25
N THR A 124 28.76 -0.10 3.49
CA THR A 124 28.49 -1.01 2.37
C THR A 124 27.70 -2.25 2.79
N SER A 125 28.00 -2.85 3.95
CA SER A 125 27.24 -4.02 4.42
C SER A 125 25.78 -3.68 4.68
N VAL A 126 25.54 -2.52 5.29
CA VAL A 126 24.19 -2.06 5.66
C VAL A 126 23.42 -1.61 4.43
N ASN A 127 24.05 -0.84 3.54
CA ASN A 127 23.42 -0.32 2.32
C ASN A 127 23.11 -1.44 1.31
N LEU A 128 24.03 -2.39 1.10
CA LEU A 128 23.73 -3.57 0.27
C LEU A 128 22.66 -4.45 0.91
N ALA A 129 22.66 -4.61 2.23
CA ALA A 129 21.60 -5.34 2.93
C ALA A 129 20.24 -4.67 2.76
N LEU A 130 20.18 -3.33 2.83
CA LEU A 130 18.98 -2.55 2.56
C LEU A 130 18.47 -2.78 1.14
N VAL A 131 19.32 -2.58 0.13
CA VAL A 131 18.95 -2.76 -1.28
C VAL A 131 18.49 -4.19 -1.55
N ALA A 132 19.25 -5.18 -1.08
CA ALA A 132 18.92 -6.59 -1.22
C ALA A 132 17.59 -6.93 -0.53
N SER A 133 17.33 -6.39 0.68
CA SER A 133 16.08 -6.62 1.41
C SER A 133 14.85 -6.05 0.70
N ILE A 134 14.98 -4.89 0.05
CA ILE A 134 13.88 -4.27 -0.68
C ILE A 134 13.61 -5.05 -1.96
N ILE A 135 14.65 -5.37 -2.72
CA ILE A 135 14.52 -6.18 -3.95
C ILE A 135 13.91 -7.56 -3.60
N SER A 136 14.40 -8.22 -2.54
CA SER A 136 13.94 -9.56 -2.17
C SER A 136 12.48 -9.60 -1.69
N THR A 137 12.01 -8.54 -1.01
CA THR A 137 10.65 -8.53 -0.43
C THR A 137 9.60 -7.83 -1.29
N SER A 138 10.01 -6.92 -2.18
CA SER A 138 9.10 -6.08 -2.97
C SER A 138 8.12 -6.88 -3.81
N TRP A 139 8.54 -7.99 -4.41
CA TRP A 139 7.69 -8.82 -5.26
C TRP A 139 6.76 -9.76 -4.46
N ILE A 140 7.05 -10.01 -3.18
CA ILE A 140 6.25 -10.93 -2.35
C ILE A 140 4.90 -10.29 -1.98
N SER A 141 4.88 -9.00 -1.65
CA SER A 141 3.64 -8.32 -1.25
C SER A 141 2.54 -8.36 -2.35
N PRO A 142 2.80 -7.90 -3.59
CA PRO A 142 1.79 -7.90 -4.65
C PRO A 142 1.18 -9.27 -4.97
N LEU A 143 1.90 -10.38 -4.74
CA LEU A 143 1.39 -11.75 -4.92
C LEU A 143 0.12 -12.00 -4.11
N PHE A 144 0.05 -11.46 -2.89
CA PHE A 144 -1.03 -11.74 -1.94
C PHE A 144 -2.02 -10.58 -1.80
N MET A 145 -1.59 -9.33 -2.03
CA MET A 145 -2.41 -8.14 -1.73
C MET A 145 -3.73 -8.09 -2.53
N ARG A 146 -3.76 -8.58 -3.78
CA ARG A 146 -4.99 -8.56 -4.57
C ARG A 146 -6.12 -9.39 -3.93
N LYS A 147 -5.82 -10.61 -3.48
CA LYS A 147 -6.81 -11.43 -2.77
C LYS A 147 -7.05 -10.95 -1.34
N LEU A 148 -6.03 -10.38 -0.69
CA LEU A 148 -6.21 -9.73 0.61
C LEU A 148 -7.29 -8.64 0.50
N PHE A 149 -7.21 -7.77 -0.51
CA PHE A 149 -8.23 -6.75 -0.77
C PHE A 149 -9.59 -7.34 -1.04
N TYR A 150 -9.67 -8.32 -1.93
CA TYR A 150 -10.94 -8.99 -2.26
C TYR A 150 -11.69 -9.47 -1.01
N PHE A 151 -11.01 -10.20 -0.10
CA PHE A 151 -11.64 -10.70 1.12
C PHE A 151 -11.86 -9.62 2.18
N MET A 152 -11.00 -8.60 2.25
CA MET A 152 -11.22 -7.45 3.13
C MET A 152 -12.46 -6.64 2.75
N TYR A 153 -12.69 -6.40 1.45
CA TYR A 153 -13.89 -5.72 0.96
C TYR A 153 -15.16 -6.51 1.24
N GLN A 154 -15.09 -7.85 1.17
CA GLN A 154 -16.19 -8.75 1.53
C GLN A 154 -16.36 -8.94 3.04
N LYS A 155 -15.54 -8.27 3.87
CA LYS A 155 -15.53 -8.38 5.34
C LYS A 155 -15.32 -9.82 5.83
N MET A 156 -14.58 -10.63 5.08
CA MET A 156 -14.27 -12.02 5.39
C MET A 156 -12.93 -12.14 6.12
N TYR A 157 -12.92 -11.81 7.42
CA TYR A 157 -11.70 -11.66 8.21
C TYR A 157 -10.93 -12.96 8.43
N SER A 158 -11.62 -14.10 8.52
CA SER A 158 -11.02 -15.43 8.60
C SER A 158 -10.22 -15.77 7.34
N ALA A 159 -10.74 -15.45 6.16
CA ALA A 159 -10.04 -15.65 4.90
C ALA A 159 -8.82 -14.71 4.79
N VAL A 160 -8.96 -13.46 5.23
CA VAL A 160 -7.86 -12.48 5.30
C VAL A 160 -6.74 -13.00 6.19
N ARG A 161 -7.06 -13.53 7.37
CA ARG A 161 -6.07 -14.13 8.29
C ARG A 161 -5.33 -15.28 7.62
N LYS A 162 -6.03 -16.20 6.95
CA LYS A 162 -5.42 -17.33 6.24
C LYS A 162 -4.47 -16.84 5.11
N ILE A 163 -4.82 -15.80 4.37
CA ILE A 163 -3.93 -15.19 3.37
C ILE A 163 -2.70 -14.57 4.03
N LEU A 164 -2.87 -13.82 5.11
CA LEU A 164 -1.75 -13.19 5.81
C LEU A 164 -0.80 -14.22 6.40
N VAL A 165 -1.32 -15.31 6.96
CA VAL A 165 -0.49 -16.43 7.43
C VAL A 165 0.29 -17.03 6.26
N ALA A 166 -0.35 -17.29 5.12
CA ALA A 166 0.35 -17.80 3.94
C ALA A 166 1.42 -16.81 3.42
N TYR A 167 1.12 -15.51 3.43
CA TYR A 167 2.04 -14.44 3.06
C TYR A 167 3.25 -14.38 4.01
N PHE A 168 3.05 -14.42 5.33
CA PHE A 168 4.13 -14.39 6.30
C PHE A 168 5.00 -15.65 6.26
N ILE A 169 4.38 -16.83 6.14
CA ILE A 169 5.10 -18.10 6.03
C ILE A 169 5.93 -18.13 4.74
N SER A 170 5.31 -17.85 3.59
CA SER A 170 6.03 -17.83 2.31
C SER A 170 7.12 -16.76 2.30
N GLY A 171 6.82 -15.55 2.77
CA GLY A 171 7.78 -14.46 2.89
C GLY A 171 8.98 -14.82 3.75
N PHE A 172 8.75 -15.46 4.91
CA PHE A 172 9.81 -15.91 5.80
C PHE A 172 10.72 -16.96 5.14
N PHE A 173 10.14 -18.01 4.54
CA PHE A 173 10.92 -19.07 3.89
C PHE A 173 11.68 -18.56 2.66
N ILE A 174 11.07 -17.69 1.85
CA ILE A 174 11.74 -17.07 0.70
C ILE A 174 12.89 -16.18 1.17
N THR A 175 12.68 -15.36 2.20
CA THR A 175 13.73 -14.51 2.76
C THR A 175 14.90 -15.35 3.29
N LEU A 176 14.61 -16.44 4.00
CA LEU A 176 15.64 -17.35 4.51
C LEU A 176 16.42 -18.03 3.37
N LEU A 177 15.73 -18.48 2.33
CA LEU A 177 16.36 -19.06 1.14
C LEU A 177 17.29 -18.04 0.47
N ILE A 178 16.83 -16.80 0.26
CA ILE A 178 17.64 -15.75 -0.34
C ILE A 178 18.83 -15.39 0.56
N ALA A 179 18.66 -15.34 1.88
CA ALA A 179 19.77 -15.11 2.81
C ALA A 179 20.86 -16.17 2.67
N ILE A 180 20.49 -17.45 2.62
CA ILE A 180 21.43 -18.56 2.42
C ILE A 180 22.16 -18.42 1.07
N LEU A 181 21.42 -18.15 -0.01
CA LEU A 181 22.00 -17.96 -1.34
C LEU A 181 22.97 -16.77 -1.39
N LEU A 182 22.63 -15.65 -0.74
CA LEU A 182 23.50 -14.49 -0.66
C LEU A 182 24.78 -14.77 0.13
N VAL A 183 24.69 -15.46 1.27
CA VAL A 183 25.87 -15.86 2.06
C VAL A 183 26.76 -16.81 1.26
N MET A 184 26.18 -17.81 0.59
CA MET A 184 26.94 -18.72 -0.28
C MET A 184 27.63 -17.94 -1.39
N PHE A 185 26.91 -17.04 -2.08
CA PHE A 185 27.46 -16.20 -3.13
C PHE A 185 28.62 -15.32 -2.62
N THR A 186 28.46 -14.62 -1.50
CA THR A 186 29.52 -13.76 -0.94
C THR A 186 30.74 -14.56 -0.49
N ASN A 187 30.54 -15.74 0.10
CA ASN A 187 31.63 -16.62 0.52
C ASN A 187 32.39 -17.18 -0.69
N THR A 188 31.69 -17.56 -1.77
CA THR A 188 32.35 -18.07 -2.99
C THR A 188 33.22 -17.03 -3.69
N LEU A 189 32.86 -15.75 -3.57
CA LEU A 189 33.65 -14.66 -4.13
C LEU A 189 34.90 -14.34 -3.28
N GLY A 190 34.87 -14.59 -1.97
CA GLY A 190 36.00 -14.34 -1.08
C GLY A 190 36.44 -12.87 -0.96
N ILE A 191 35.59 -11.94 -1.41
CA ILE A 191 35.92 -10.50 -1.49
C ILE A 191 35.81 -9.83 -0.11
N TYR A 192 34.91 -10.32 0.75
CA TYR A 192 34.53 -9.64 1.99
C TYR A 192 34.95 -10.43 3.24
N PRO A 193 35.36 -9.74 4.33
CA PRO A 193 35.64 -10.39 5.62
C PRO A 193 34.41 -11.05 6.26
N ASP A 194 34.60 -12.09 7.08
CA ASP A 194 33.51 -12.83 7.73
C ASP A 194 32.58 -11.95 8.59
N TRP A 195 33.16 -10.97 9.29
CA TRP A 195 32.38 -10.02 10.09
C TRP A 195 31.43 -9.17 9.24
N TRP A 196 31.84 -8.83 8.01
CA TRP A 196 31.04 -8.05 7.08
C TRP A 196 29.83 -8.86 6.61
N ILE A 197 30.05 -10.13 6.26
CA ILE A 197 29.01 -11.07 5.82
C ILE A 197 27.99 -11.27 6.94
N THR A 198 28.46 -11.34 8.18
CA THR A 198 27.59 -11.45 9.37
C THR A 198 26.68 -10.23 9.51
N TYR A 199 27.23 -9.01 9.46
CA TYR A 199 26.42 -7.79 9.54
C TYR A 199 25.44 -7.67 8.38
N PHE A 200 25.93 -7.88 7.15
CA PHE A 200 25.09 -7.88 5.95
C PHE A 200 23.88 -8.82 6.10
N THR A 201 24.12 -10.05 6.57
CA THR A 201 23.07 -11.07 6.72
C THR A 201 22.06 -10.69 7.80
N ILE A 202 22.53 -10.23 8.97
CA ILE A 202 21.64 -9.86 10.07
C ILE A 202 20.78 -8.65 9.69
N PHE A 203 21.36 -7.64 9.07
CA PHE A 203 20.61 -6.48 8.56
C PHE A 203 19.64 -6.88 7.45
N PHE A 204 20.06 -7.74 6.52
CA PHE A 204 19.20 -8.22 5.44
C PHE A 204 17.96 -8.91 6.00
N ILE A 205 18.11 -9.81 6.97
CA ILE A 205 16.98 -10.52 7.59
C ILE A 205 16.10 -9.54 8.36
N ALA A 206 16.68 -8.67 9.19
CA ALA A 206 15.94 -7.72 10.00
C ALA A 206 15.10 -6.74 9.14
N LEU A 207 15.72 -6.17 8.10
CA LEU A 207 15.05 -5.26 7.18
C LEU A 207 13.99 -5.98 6.36
N SER A 208 14.28 -7.18 5.84
CA SER A 208 13.29 -7.99 5.11
C SER A 208 12.06 -8.30 5.97
N LEU A 209 12.24 -8.61 7.25
CA LEU A 209 11.14 -8.83 8.18
C LEU A 209 10.31 -7.55 8.38
N LEU A 210 10.95 -6.39 8.47
CA LEU A 210 10.24 -5.12 8.59
C LEU A 210 9.42 -4.82 7.33
N TRP A 211 9.99 -4.99 6.15
CA TRP A 211 9.26 -4.77 4.89
C TRP A 211 8.08 -5.73 4.74
N LEU A 212 8.30 -7.02 5.08
CA LEU A 212 7.24 -8.02 5.04
C LEU A 212 6.11 -7.68 6.00
N THR A 213 6.41 -7.23 7.22
CA THR A 213 5.39 -6.91 8.23
C THR A 213 4.65 -5.61 7.94
N THR A 214 5.34 -4.58 7.48
CA THR A 214 4.74 -3.27 7.18
C THR A 214 3.88 -3.27 5.91
N ALA A 215 4.17 -4.14 4.93
CA ALA A 215 3.45 -4.17 3.66
C ALA A 215 1.92 -4.42 3.78
N PRO A 216 1.43 -5.37 4.62
CA PRO A 216 0.00 -5.49 4.91
C PRO A 216 -0.62 -4.24 5.54
N LEU A 217 0.05 -3.57 6.48
CA LEU A 217 -0.47 -2.33 7.08
C LEU A 217 -0.65 -1.24 6.01
N TYR A 218 0.35 -1.12 5.16
CA TYR A 218 0.33 -0.20 4.04
C TYR A 218 -0.83 -0.50 3.08
N ALA A 219 -0.96 -1.75 2.66
CA ALA A 219 -2.04 -2.22 1.80
C ALA A 219 -3.43 -1.90 2.39
N LEU A 220 -3.63 -2.19 3.67
CA LEU A 220 -4.89 -1.96 4.37
C LEU A 220 -5.18 -0.47 4.68
N ARG A 221 -4.34 0.46 4.21
CA ARG A 221 -4.41 1.91 4.47
C ARG A 221 -4.40 2.23 5.97
N LEU A 222 -3.74 1.40 6.77
CA LEU A 222 -3.57 1.57 8.20
C LEU A 222 -2.33 2.43 8.47
N HIS A 223 -2.39 3.70 8.02
CA HIS A 223 -1.26 4.61 8.06
C HIS A 223 -0.86 5.02 9.48
N ILE A 224 -1.81 5.15 10.41
CA ILE A 224 -1.51 5.50 11.82
C ILE A 224 -0.68 4.37 12.48
N PRO A 225 -1.11 3.09 12.46
CA PRO A 225 -0.29 1.98 12.95
C PRO A 225 1.07 1.86 12.27
N LEU A 226 1.15 2.18 10.97
CA LEU A 226 2.40 2.18 10.23
C LEU A 226 3.37 3.23 10.79
N ILE A 227 2.91 4.47 11.03
CA ILE A 227 3.73 5.53 11.66
C ILE A 227 4.16 5.10 13.08
N LEU A 228 3.24 4.57 13.88
CA LEU A 228 3.54 4.11 15.24
C LEU A 228 4.61 3.02 15.24
N THR A 229 4.62 2.14 14.25
CA THR A 229 5.66 1.10 14.11
C THR A 229 7.05 1.73 13.96
N TYR A 230 7.21 2.69 13.05
CA TYR A 230 8.49 3.36 12.84
C TYR A 230 8.91 4.17 14.07
N LEU A 231 7.96 4.85 14.72
CA LEU A 231 8.23 5.57 15.97
C LEU A 231 8.68 4.62 17.09
N CYS A 232 8.01 3.50 17.29
CA CYS A 232 8.41 2.52 18.29
C CYS A 232 9.77 1.89 17.95
N SER A 233 10.03 1.61 16.67
CA SER A 233 11.35 1.16 16.21
C SER A 233 12.44 2.16 16.62
N LEU A 234 12.23 3.44 16.36
CA LEU A 234 13.17 4.52 16.68
C LEU A 234 13.31 4.75 18.19
N LEU A 235 12.24 4.60 18.96
CA LEU A 235 12.30 4.63 20.43
C LEU A 235 13.14 3.48 20.97
N ILE A 236 12.98 2.26 20.45
CA ILE A 236 13.79 1.10 20.85
C ILE A 236 15.27 1.34 20.51
N ILE A 237 15.56 1.92 19.33
CA ILE A 237 16.93 2.33 18.97
C ILE A 237 17.44 3.35 19.99
N GLY A 238 16.71 4.45 20.22
CA GLY A 238 17.12 5.51 21.14
C GLY A 238 17.39 5.02 22.56
N ILE A 239 16.53 4.15 23.11
CA ILE A 239 16.72 3.53 24.42
C ILE A 239 17.93 2.59 24.40
N SER A 240 18.11 1.80 23.35
CA SER A 240 19.26 0.91 23.23
C SER A 240 20.58 1.69 23.22
N TYR A 241 20.60 2.88 22.59
CA TYR A 241 21.76 3.77 22.56
C TYR A 241 22.15 4.34 23.95
N THR A 242 21.20 4.50 24.89
CA THR A 242 21.54 4.97 26.25
C THR A 242 22.14 3.85 27.11
N VAL A 243 21.76 2.60 26.84
CA VAL A 243 22.25 1.42 27.56
C VAL A 243 23.57 0.91 26.99
N MET A 244 23.77 1.03 25.68
CA MET A 244 24.92 0.45 24.97
C MET A 244 26.08 1.43 24.83
N ARG A 245 27.24 1.06 25.38
CA ARG A 245 28.43 1.94 25.43
C ARG A 245 29.41 1.72 24.28
N SER A 246 29.49 0.50 23.72
CA SER A 246 30.47 0.18 22.68
C SER A 246 29.92 0.30 21.26
N ILE A 247 30.81 0.57 20.27
CA ILE A 247 30.45 0.73 18.85
C ILE A 247 29.72 -0.51 18.28
N PRO A 248 30.18 -1.76 18.50
CA PRO A 248 29.48 -2.94 17.98
C PRO A 248 28.08 -3.11 18.58
N GLN A 249 27.89 -2.70 19.85
CA GLN A 249 26.59 -2.73 20.50
C GLN A 249 25.64 -1.69 19.89
N LYS A 250 26.14 -0.51 19.51
CA LYS A 250 25.33 0.50 18.80
C LYS A 250 24.79 0.00 17.46
N PHE A 251 25.53 -0.83 16.73
CA PHE A 251 24.99 -1.50 15.53
C PHE A 251 23.83 -2.45 15.85
N MET A 252 23.95 -3.22 16.94
CA MET A 252 22.90 -4.12 17.39
C MET A 252 21.64 -3.36 17.84
N ALA A 253 21.76 -2.12 18.32
CA ALA A 253 20.61 -1.27 18.65
C ALA A 253 19.67 -1.07 17.44
N HIS A 254 20.20 -0.86 16.24
CA HIS A 254 19.40 -0.70 15.02
C HIS A 254 18.68 -2.01 14.63
N ILE A 255 19.34 -3.15 14.82
CA ILE A 255 18.76 -4.46 14.57
C ILE A 255 17.60 -4.72 15.54
N TYR A 256 17.80 -4.47 16.85
CA TYR A 256 16.73 -4.60 17.84
C TYR A 256 15.57 -3.65 17.58
N GLY A 257 15.84 -2.42 17.17
CA GLY A 257 14.82 -1.47 16.74
C GLY A 257 13.99 -2.00 15.57
N THR A 258 14.65 -2.55 14.56
CA THR A 258 13.99 -3.04 13.33
C THR A 258 13.14 -4.29 13.61
N ILE A 259 13.68 -5.25 14.37
CA ILE A 259 12.96 -6.45 14.82
C ILE A 259 11.80 -6.06 15.75
N GLY A 260 12.03 -5.14 16.67
CA GLY A 260 11.02 -4.62 17.59
C GLY A 260 9.85 -3.95 16.87
N GLY A 261 10.14 -3.12 15.86
CA GLY A 261 9.12 -2.57 14.97
C GLY A 261 8.31 -3.66 14.28
N SER A 262 8.98 -4.66 13.70
CA SER A 262 8.33 -5.80 13.05
C SER A 262 7.39 -6.57 13.98
N ALA A 263 7.81 -6.79 15.23
CA ALA A 263 7.00 -7.47 16.25
C ALA A 263 5.73 -6.68 16.59
N ILE A 264 5.83 -5.36 16.73
CA ILE A 264 4.69 -4.47 17.01
C ILE A 264 3.65 -4.54 15.88
N VAL A 265 4.09 -4.59 14.62
CA VAL A 265 3.18 -4.75 13.48
C VAL A 265 2.43 -6.07 13.55
N ILE A 266 3.12 -7.18 13.81
CA ILE A 266 2.51 -8.51 13.90
C ILE A 266 1.46 -8.53 15.02
N ILE A 267 1.79 -7.97 16.19
CA ILE A 267 0.87 -7.83 17.32
C ILE A 267 -0.35 -7.01 16.89
N TYR A 268 -0.13 -5.84 16.28
CA TYR A 268 -1.21 -4.96 15.85
C TYR A 268 -2.14 -5.64 14.84
N LEU A 269 -1.59 -6.24 13.78
CA LEU A 269 -2.37 -6.94 12.75
C LEU A 269 -3.18 -8.10 13.35
N THR A 270 -2.58 -8.86 14.26
CA THR A 270 -3.25 -9.98 14.92
C THR A 270 -4.43 -9.50 15.77
N VAL A 271 -4.21 -8.47 16.60
CA VAL A 271 -5.26 -7.86 17.43
C VAL A 271 -6.35 -7.24 16.57
N TYR A 272 -5.97 -6.49 15.53
CA TYR A 272 -6.90 -5.84 14.60
C TYR A 272 -7.85 -6.84 13.93
N LEU A 273 -7.31 -7.94 13.40
CA LEU A 273 -8.11 -8.98 12.74
C LEU A 273 -8.96 -9.75 13.73
N TYR A 274 -8.43 -10.06 14.92
CA TYR A 274 -9.16 -10.77 15.96
C TYR A 274 -10.38 -9.98 16.46
N LEU A 275 -10.22 -8.68 16.72
CA LEU A 275 -11.32 -7.82 17.13
C LEU A 275 -12.38 -7.74 16.02
N ARG A 276 -11.97 -7.57 14.76
CA ARG A 276 -12.92 -7.49 13.64
C ARG A 276 -13.65 -8.80 13.36
N SER A 277 -12.99 -9.96 13.49
CA SER A 277 -13.64 -11.25 13.32
C SER A 277 -14.63 -11.56 14.44
N ARG A 278 -14.38 -11.08 15.68
CA ARG A 278 -15.24 -11.36 16.84
C ARG A 278 -16.49 -10.47 16.90
N PHE A 279 -16.35 -9.18 16.57
CA PHE A 279 -17.43 -8.20 16.72
C PHE A 279 -18.26 -7.96 15.46
N LYS A 280 -17.87 -8.51 14.31
CA LYS A 280 -18.66 -8.47 13.08
C LYS A 280 -18.88 -9.90 12.59
N PRO A 281 -20.09 -10.48 12.76
CA PRO A 281 -20.35 -11.85 12.36
C PRO A 281 -20.05 -12.01 10.87
N GLU A 282 -19.28 -13.04 10.53
CA GLU A 282 -18.99 -13.38 9.14
C GLU A 282 -20.27 -13.86 8.49
N SER A 283 -20.76 -13.13 7.49
CA SER A 283 -21.99 -13.51 6.76
C SER A 283 -21.78 -14.70 5.82
N TYR A 284 -20.52 -15.12 5.61
CA TYR A 284 -20.13 -16.13 4.64
C TYR A 284 -19.34 -17.25 5.34
N GLY A 285 -19.68 -18.50 5.04
CA GLY A 285 -19.05 -19.70 5.63
C GLY A 285 -17.55 -19.85 5.29
N ASP A 286 -16.94 -20.94 5.78
CA ASP A 286 -15.49 -21.14 5.65
C ASP A 286 -15.03 -21.22 4.18
N VAL A 287 -14.26 -20.22 3.73
CA VAL A 287 -13.76 -20.16 2.36
C VAL A 287 -12.41 -20.84 2.21
N LYS A 288 -12.36 -21.80 1.29
CA LYS A 288 -11.12 -22.47 0.88
C LYS A 288 -10.28 -21.54 -0.02
N ILE A 289 -9.08 -21.21 0.44
CA ILE A 289 -8.14 -20.41 -0.34
C ILE A 289 -7.28 -21.32 -1.21
N ARG A 290 -7.46 -21.22 -2.53
CA ARG A 290 -6.57 -21.86 -3.50
C ARG A 290 -5.32 -20.99 -3.70
N LEU A 291 -4.20 -21.37 -3.08
CA LEU A 291 -2.92 -20.66 -3.15
C LEU A 291 -2.36 -20.53 -4.59
N PRO A 292 -2.35 -21.57 -5.45
CA PRO A 292 -1.81 -21.45 -6.81
C PRO A 292 -2.53 -20.38 -7.63
N PHE A 293 -3.85 -20.28 -7.48
CA PHE A 293 -4.65 -19.25 -8.15
C PHE A 293 -4.36 -17.84 -7.62
N THR A 294 -4.09 -17.71 -6.31
CA THR A 294 -3.65 -16.43 -5.73
C THR A 294 -2.33 -15.98 -6.36
N LEU A 295 -1.35 -16.89 -6.44
CA LEU A 295 -0.03 -16.61 -6.99
C LEU A 295 -0.10 -16.23 -8.48
N TYR A 296 -0.86 -16.98 -9.27
CA TYR A 296 -1.04 -16.71 -10.70
C TYR A 296 -1.61 -15.31 -10.96
N LEU A 297 -2.65 -14.90 -10.23
CA LEU A 297 -3.25 -13.57 -10.39
C LEU A 297 -2.37 -12.42 -9.90
N GLY A 298 -1.45 -12.68 -8.96
CA GLY A 298 -0.54 -11.70 -8.40
C GLY A 298 0.80 -11.59 -9.14
N MET A 299 1.15 -12.59 -9.95
CA MET A 299 2.47 -12.68 -10.61
C MET A 299 2.81 -11.45 -11.48
N PRO A 300 1.91 -10.94 -12.36
CA PRO A 300 2.24 -9.79 -13.20
C PRO A 300 2.62 -8.55 -12.38
N TYR A 301 1.88 -8.27 -11.31
CA TYR A 301 2.16 -7.14 -10.41
C TYR A 301 3.47 -7.32 -9.64
N SER A 302 3.80 -8.57 -9.32
CA SER A 302 5.01 -8.92 -8.59
C SER A 302 6.26 -8.74 -9.45
N ILE A 303 6.19 -9.13 -10.72
CA ILE A 303 7.25 -8.90 -11.72
C ILE A 303 7.47 -7.41 -11.92
N VAL A 304 6.39 -6.64 -12.12
CA VAL A 304 6.49 -5.17 -12.30
C VAL A 304 7.15 -4.53 -11.08
N ASN A 305 6.76 -4.94 -9.86
CA ASN A 305 7.34 -4.36 -8.64
C ASN A 305 8.83 -4.75 -8.48
N LEU A 306 9.20 -5.99 -8.81
CA LEU A 306 10.59 -6.42 -8.80
C LEU A 306 11.45 -5.57 -9.74
N LEU A 307 11.02 -5.44 -10.99
CA LEU A 307 11.72 -4.66 -12.02
C LEU A 307 11.81 -3.19 -11.65
N TYR A 308 10.76 -2.63 -11.05
CA TYR A 308 10.73 -1.25 -10.56
C TYR A 308 11.81 -0.99 -9.50
N PHE A 309 11.95 -1.86 -8.49
CA PHE A 309 12.97 -1.68 -7.47
C PHE A 309 14.39 -1.95 -7.99
N ILE A 310 14.57 -2.92 -8.90
CA ILE A 310 15.86 -3.12 -9.58
C ILE A 310 16.25 -1.85 -10.35
N PHE A 311 15.29 -1.25 -11.08
CA PHE A 311 15.52 -0.01 -11.82
C PHE A 311 15.91 1.15 -10.90
N ILE A 312 15.18 1.34 -9.79
CA ILE A 312 15.49 2.40 -8.80
C ILE A 312 16.90 2.28 -8.24
N PHE A 313 17.40 1.08 -8.00
CA PHE A 313 18.73 0.87 -7.43
C PHE A 313 19.85 0.72 -8.46
N THR A 314 19.52 0.78 -9.76
CA THR A 314 20.51 0.63 -10.84
C THR A 314 21.60 1.70 -10.76
N ASP A 315 21.26 2.93 -10.40
CA ASP A 315 22.23 4.02 -10.23
C ASP A 315 23.26 3.70 -9.13
N ARG A 316 22.82 3.23 -7.97
CA ARG A 316 23.66 2.86 -6.83
C ARG A 316 24.59 1.71 -7.18
N PHE A 317 24.08 0.69 -7.87
CA PHE A 317 24.92 -0.42 -8.34
C PHE A 317 26.02 0.06 -9.29
N LEU A 318 25.72 1.00 -10.20
CA LEU A 318 26.71 1.54 -11.14
C LEU A 318 27.79 2.37 -10.42
N VAL A 319 27.42 3.16 -9.43
CA VAL A 319 28.37 3.96 -8.63
C VAL A 319 29.25 3.06 -7.78
N TRP A 320 28.63 2.17 -7.00
CA TRP A 320 29.35 1.29 -6.08
C TRP A 320 30.26 0.29 -6.83
N TYR A 321 29.89 -0.12 -8.04
CA TYR A 321 30.72 -1.02 -8.85
C TYR A 321 32.14 -0.47 -9.12
N ARG A 322 32.31 0.86 -9.15
CA ARG A 322 33.62 1.50 -9.31
C ARG A 322 34.45 1.58 -8.02
N GLY A 323 33.87 1.18 -6.89
CA GLY A 323 34.54 1.19 -5.59
C GLY A 323 35.79 0.31 -5.57
N SER A 324 36.87 0.84 -5.01
CA SER A 324 38.13 0.14 -4.76
C SER A 324 38.50 0.27 -3.28
N PRO A 325 39.05 -0.76 -2.60
CA PRO A 325 39.52 -2.05 -3.11
C PRO A 325 38.46 -3.18 -3.13
N TYR A 326 37.25 -2.92 -2.63
CA TYR A 326 36.16 -3.92 -2.57
C TYR A 326 35.08 -3.64 -3.63
N LEU A 327 34.58 -4.69 -4.28
CA LEU A 327 33.55 -4.60 -5.31
C LEU A 327 32.20 -4.18 -4.71
N PHE A 328 31.57 -3.11 -5.20
CA PHE A 328 30.37 -2.48 -4.59
C PHE A 328 30.63 -1.66 -3.32
N LEU A 329 31.83 -1.10 -3.12
CA LEU A 329 32.09 -0.19 -2.01
C LEU A 329 31.25 1.09 -2.13
N VAL A 330 30.60 1.48 -1.02
CA VAL A 330 29.88 2.75 -0.89
C VAL A 330 30.83 3.94 -1.04
N ASP A 331 30.40 4.93 -1.82
CA ASP A 331 31.09 6.21 -1.99
C ASP A 331 30.36 7.31 -1.19
N PHE A 332 30.99 7.79 -0.13
CA PHE A 332 30.45 8.85 0.73
C PHE A 332 30.38 10.23 0.07
N LEU A 333 31.05 10.45 -1.07
CA LEU A 333 30.91 11.71 -1.82
C LEU A 333 29.65 11.73 -2.69
N TYR A 334 29.10 10.55 -2.98
CA TYR A 334 27.88 10.39 -3.76
C TYR A 334 26.61 10.26 -2.90
N GLU A 335 26.72 9.64 -1.72
CA GLU A 335 25.61 9.52 -0.74
C GLU A 335 25.36 10.82 0.03
#